data_AF-A0A6N6S0I7-F1
#
_entry.id   AF-A0A6N6S0I7-F1
#
_cell.length_a   1.000
_cell.length_b   1.000
_cell.length_c   1.000
_cell.angle_alpha   90.00
_cell.angle_beta   90.00
_cell.angle_gamma   90.00
#
_symmetry.space_group_name_H-M   'P 1'
#
loop_
_entity.id
_entity.type
_entity.pdbx_description
1 polymer ?
#
loop_
_entity_poly.entity_id
_entity_poly.type
_entity_poly.pdbx_seq_one_letter_code
_entity_poly.pdbx_strand_id
1 'polypeptide(L)'
;MVWGQAYRECWCIITNCPDVTGWDYAMRYWQESSFRDLKSDGWQWQASRIWTPAHANRLLLVLALAYAWVLTLGTLVCTDAELTRRVTKGRKPTYSIFRLGLRLWEQLMG
;
A
#
# COMPACT_ATOMS: atom_id res chain seq x y z
N MET A 1 -1.33 12.17 8.96
CA MET A 1 -2.43 12.32 9.92
C MET A 1 -1.88 12.96 11.18
N VAL A 2 -1.84 14.28 11.23
CA VAL A 2 -1.78 14.98 12.53
C VAL A 2 -3.20 15.00 13.09
N TRP A 3 -3.30 15.02 14.41
CA TRP A 3 -4.57 15.04 15.14
C TRP A 3 -5.59 15.98 14.48
N GLY A 4 -6.75 15.46 14.08
CA GLY A 4 -7.89 16.28 13.72
C GLY A 4 -8.60 16.79 14.97
N GLN A 5 -9.24 17.95 14.90
CA GLN A 5 -10.00 18.58 16.01
C GLN A 5 -11.09 17.69 16.64
N ALA A 6 -11.43 16.56 16.02
CA ALA A 6 -12.49 15.65 16.44
C ALA A 6 -12.18 14.80 17.68
N TYR A 7 -10.98 14.86 18.24
CA TYR A 7 -10.56 13.95 19.30
C TYR A 7 -10.06 14.68 20.55
N ARG A 8 -10.40 14.13 21.71
CA ARG A 8 -10.27 14.78 23.03
C ARG A 8 -8.84 14.84 23.58
N GLU A 9 -7.95 13.93 23.18
CA GLU A 9 -6.64 13.75 23.82
C GLU A 9 -5.51 13.65 22.80
N CYS A 10 -4.37 14.28 23.07
CA CYS A 10 -3.18 14.22 22.21
C CYS A 10 -2.51 12.83 22.21
N TRP A 11 -1.92 12.41 21.08
CA TRP A 11 -1.06 11.23 21.07
C TRP A 11 0.26 11.56 21.75
N CYS A 12 0.64 10.74 22.74
CA CYS A 12 1.98 10.80 23.33
C CYS A 12 2.90 9.88 22.53
N ILE A 13 3.84 10.45 21.78
CA ILE A 13 4.83 9.70 21.01
C ILE A 13 6.15 9.74 21.80
N ILE A 14 6.65 8.57 22.18
CA ILE A 14 7.95 8.41 22.83
C ILE A 14 8.96 8.01 21.76
N THR A 15 10.05 8.76 21.66
CA THR A 15 11.07 8.58 20.62
C THR A 15 12.47 8.81 21.19
N ASN A 16 13.45 8.08 20.66
CA ASN A 16 14.88 8.32 20.91
C ASN A 16 15.53 9.21 19.84
N CYS A 17 14.74 9.68 18.86
CA CYS A 17 15.18 10.61 17.82
C CYS A 17 14.65 12.01 18.15
N PRO A 18 15.50 13.01 18.40
CA PRO A 18 15.07 14.34 18.83
C PRO A 18 14.42 15.16 17.71
N ASP A 19 14.74 14.85 16.45
CA ASP A 19 14.32 15.64 15.29
C ASP A 19 12.98 15.19 14.67
N VAL A 20 12.41 14.07 15.13
CA VAL A 20 11.14 13.58 14.59
C VAL A 20 9.95 14.30 15.21
N THR A 21 8.97 14.57 14.37
CA THR A 21 7.70 15.20 14.71
C THR A 21 6.57 14.17 14.66
N GLY A 22 5.36 14.58 15.08
CA GLY A 22 4.16 13.76 14.89
C GLY A 22 3.85 13.43 13.43
N TRP A 23 4.33 14.25 12.47
CA TRP A 23 4.16 13.97 11.04
C TRP A 23 4.95 12.75 10.58
N ASP A 24 6.14 12.52 11.14
CA ASP A 24 6.96 11.36 10.84
C ASP A 24 6.25 10.08 11.29
N TYR A 25 5.65 10.11 12.48
CA TYR A 25 4.85 8.98 12.96
C TYR A 25 3.56 8.77 12.14
N ALA A 26 3.00 9.82 11.55
CA ALA A 26 1.84 9.72 10.68
C ALA A 26 2.07 8.86 9.43
N MET A 27 3.32 8.70 8.98
CA MET A 27 3.65 7.78 7.88
C MET A 27 3.39 6.32 8.25
N ARG A 28 3.37 5.96 9.55
CA ARG A 28 3.08 4.60 10.02
C ARG A 28 1.76 4.06 9.45
N TYR A 29 0.76 4.93 9.27
CA TYR A 29 -0.54 4.55 8.72
C TYR A 29 -0.45 3.86 7.35
N TRP A 30 0.60 4.12 6.57
CA TRP A 30 0.79 3.49 5.25
C TRP A 30 0.97 1.97 5.36
N GLN A 31 1.44 1.45 6.50
CA GLN A 31 1.53 0.01 6.76
C GLN A 31 0.14 -0.64 6.83
N GLU A 32 -0.90 0.08 7.23
CA GLU A 32 -2.26 -0.48 7.29
C GLU A 32 -2.81 -0.74 5.88
N SER A 33 -2.49 0.13 4.93
CA SER A 33 -2.82 -0.08 3.51
C SER A 33 -2.13 -1.32 2.96
N SER A 34 -0.84 -1.53 3.24
CA SER A 34 -0.14 -2.74 2.77
C SER A 34 -0.71 -4.01 3.42
N PHE A 35 -1.05 -4.00 4.71
CA PHE A 35 -1.72 -5.14 5.33
C PHE A 35 -3.08 -5.46 4.70
N ARG A 36 -3.84 -4.43 4.31
CA ARG A 36 -5.11 -4.60 3.61
C ARG A 36 -4.90 -5.25 2.23
N ASP A 37 -3.98 -4.69 1.44
CA ASP A 37 -3.68 -5.10 0.06
C ASP A 37 -3.06 -6.51 0.00
N LEU A 38 -2.18 -6.87 0.93
CA LEU A 38 -1.60 -8.21 0.96
C LEU A 38 -2.64 -9.29 1.39
N LYS A 39 -3.62 -8.91 2.22
CA LYS A 39 -4.66 -9.82 2.75
C LYS A 39 -5.89 -9.84 1.83
N SER A 40 -7.08 -9.73 2.43
CA SER A 40 -8.36 -10.04 1.80
C SER A 40 -8.83 -9.02 0.77
N ASP A 41 -8.16 -7.88 0.65
CA ASP A 41 -8.51 -6.86 -0.34
C ASP A 41 -7.53 -6.82 -1.53
N GLY A 42 -6.64 -7.80 -1.63
CA GLY A 42 -5.75 -7.95 -2.78
C GLY A 42 -5.28 -9.38 -2.94
N TRP A 43 -4.07 -9.69 -2.48
CA TRP A 43 -3.38 -10.94 -2.81
C TRP A 43 -3.71 -12.15 -1.96
N GLN A 44 -4.57 -12.01 -0.94
CA GLN A 44 -5.05 -13.12 -0.14
C GLN A 44 -3.92 -13.98 0.42
N TRP A 45 -2.82 -13.39 0.91
CA TRP A 45 -1.64 -14.18 1.27
C TRP A 45 -1.93 -15.29 2.30
N GLN A 46 -2.95 -15.12 3.14
CA GLN A 46 -3.46 -16.14 4.07
C GLN A 46 -3.96 -17.43 3.37
N ALA A 47 -4.30 -17.37 2.08
CA ALA A 47 -4.72 -18.52 1.27
C ALA A 47 -3.53 -19.34 0.71
N SER A 48 -2.29 -18.91 0.94
CA SER A 48 -1.06 -19.58 0.47
C SER A 48 -0.80 -20.97 1.08
N ARG A 49 -1.50 -21.32 2.18
CA ARG A 49 -1.29 -22.57 2.97
C ARG A 49 0.13 -22.72 3.52
N ILE A 50 0.85 -21.62 3.72
CA ILE A 50 2.18 -21.61 4.33
C ILE A 50 2.04 -21.56 5.86
N TRP A 51 2.54 -22.58 6.56
CA TRP A 51 2.42 -22.71 8.01
C TRP A 51 3.75 -22.63 8.77
N THR A 52 4.86 -22.89 8.09
CA THR A 52 6.18 -22.87 8.74
C THR A 52 6.77 -21.45 8.73
N PRO A 53 7.38 -20.98 9.82
CA PRO A 53 8.00 -19.65 9.88
C PRO A 53 9.05 -19.40 8.78
N ALA A 54 9.85 -20.40 8.44
CA ALA A 54 10.88 -20.28 7.40
C ALA A 54 10.30 -19.97 6.01
N HIS A 55 9.21 -20.67 5.63
CA HIS A 55 8.52 -20.39 4.37
C HIS A 55 7.74 -19.08 4.41
N ALA A 56 7.14 -18.73 5.56
CA ALA A 56 6.46 -17.45 5.72
C ALA A 56 7.44 -16.29 5.51
N ASN A 57 8.67 -16.39 6.04
CA ASN A 57 9.70 -15.37 5.85
C ASN A 57 10.05 -15.17 4.35
N ARG A 58 10.20 -16.26 3.60
CA ARG A 58 10.46 -16.20 2.15
C ARG A 58 9.27 -15.61 1.39
N LEU A 59 8.05 -16.01 1.74
CA LEU A 59 6.84 -15.46 1.14
C LEU A 59 6.74 -13.95 1.39
N LEU A 60 6.99 -13.49 2.62
CA LEU A 60 6.95 -12.07 2.96
C LEU A 60 7.95 -11.25 2.15
N LEU A 61 9.16 -11.78 1.91
CA LEU A 61 10.14 -11.13 1.04
C LEU A 61 9.61 -10.99 -0.40
N VAL A 62 9.08 -12.07 -0.98
CA VAL A 62 8.52 -12.04 -2.35
C VAL A 62 7.32 -11.09 -2.42
N LEU A 63 6.42 -11.13 -1.43
CA LEU A 63 5.28 -10.21 -1.35
C LEU A 63 5.73 -8.76 -1.25
N ALA A 64 6.76 -8.44 -0.46
CA ALA A 64 7.28 -7.09 -0.33
C ALA A 64 7.85 -6.58 -1.67
N LEU A 65 8.62 -7.40 -2.39
CA LEU A 65 9.17 -7.05 -3.70
C LEU A 65 8.07 -6.88 -4.75
N ALA A 66 7.12 -7.81 -4.80
CA ALA A 66 5.98 -7.72 -5.69
C ALA A 66 5.15 -6.46 -5.38
N TYR A 67 4.93 -6.17 -4.10
CA TYR A 67 4.13 -5.02 -3.67
C TYR A 67 4.81 -3.71 -4.06
N ALA A 68 6.13 -3.61 -3.85
CA ALA A 68 6.91 -2.47 -4.33
C ALA A 68 6.79 -2.29 -5.86
N TRP A 69 6.89 -3.38 -6.63
CA TRP A 69 6.71 -3.35 -8.09
C TRP A 69 5.32 -2.84 -8.49
N VAL A 70 4.26 -3.38 -7.89
CA VAL A 70 2.89 -2.96 -8.18
C VAL A 70 2.62 -1.51 -7.77
N LEU A 71 3.17 -1.04 -6.64
CA LEU A 71 3.07 0.36 -6.26
C LEU A 71 3.80 1.29 -7.25
N THR A 72 4.95 0.86 -7.79
CA THR A 72 5.64 1.61 -8.85
C THR A 72 4.76 1.74 -10.10
N LEU A 73 4.15 0.64 -10.55
CA LEU A 73 3.22 0.67 -11.69
C LEU A 73 2.01 1.57 -11.42
N GLY A 74 1.42 1.47 -10.23
CA GLY A 74 0.29 2.31 -9.82
C GLY A 74 0.65 3.79 -9.75
N THR A 75 1.87 4.10 -9.30
CA THR A 75 2.37 5.48 -9.25
C THR A 75 2.58 6.02 -10.66
N LEU A 76 3.16 5.22 -11.56
CA LEU A 76 3.31 5.57 -12.98
C LEU A 76 1.96 5.91 -13.61
N VAL A 77 0.93 5.09 -13.35
CA VAL A 77 -0.45 5.37 -13.77
C VAL A 77 -0.92 6.72 -13.23
N CYS A 78 -0.78 6.97 -11.93
CA CYS A 78 -1.22 8.23 -11.31
C CYS A 78 -0.53 9.48 -11.88
N THR A 79 0.72 9.36 -12.33
CA THR A 79 1.49 10.47 -12.89
C THR A 79 1.31 10.66 -14.39
N ASP A 80 0.75 9.67 -15.10
CA ASP A 80 0.55 9.69 -16.54
C ASP A 80 -0.94 9.67 -16.90
N ALA A 81 -1.42 10.79 -17.47
CA ALA A 81 -2.82 10.95 -17.83
C ALA A 81 -3.28 9.99 -18.93
N GLU A 82 -2.39 9.56 -19.82
CA GLU A 82 -2.71 8.57 -20.85
C GLU A 82 -2.87 7.19 -20.23
N LEU A 83 -1.93 6.76 -19.39
CA LEU A 83 -2.03 5.48 -18.67
C LEU A 83 -3.26 5.46 -17.75
N THR A 84 -3.55 6.55 -17.05
CA THR A 84 -4.78 6.69 -16.25
C THR A 84 -6.04 6.42 -17.09
N ARG A 85 -6.13 7.01 -18.29
CA ARG A 85 -7.28 6.79 -19.20
C ARG A 85 -7.36 5.36 -19.72
N ARG A 86 -6.22 4.66 -19.86
CA ARG A 86 -6.18 3.27 -20.33
C ARG A 86 -6.66 2.28 -19.26
N VAL A 87 -6.32 2.52 -18.00
CA VAL A 87 -6.61 1.57 -16.89
C VAL A 87 -7.88 1.91 -16.10
N THR A 88 -8.40 3.13 -16.24
CA THR A 88 -9.63 3.58 -15.58
C THR A 88 -10.70 3.99 -16.59
N LYS A 89 -11.98 3.72 -16.29
CA LYS A 89 -13.12 4.01 -17.18
C LYS A 89 -13.95 5.23 -16.75
N GLY A 90 -13.47 6.04 -15.78
CA GLY A 90 -14.23 7.13 -15.17
C GLY A 90 -13.47 8.45 -15.11
N ARG A 91 -14.19 9.57 -14.97
CA ARG A 91 -13.61 10.92 -14.84
C ARG A 91 -12.75 11.13 -13.58
N LYS A 92 -12.91 10.30 -12.54
CA LYS A 92 -12.10 10.33 -11.31
C LYS A 92 -11.55 8.94 -11.02
N PRO A 93 -10.24 8.79 -10.74
CA PRO A 93 -9.69 7.53 -10.29
C PRO A 93 -10.23 7.21 -8.88
N THR A 94 -11.00 6.11 -8.78
CA THR A 94 -11.55 5.60 -7.52
C THR A 94 -10.71 4.47 -6.91
N TYR A 95 -9.66 4.06 -7.61
CA TYR A 95 -8.81 2.94 -7.22
C TYR A 95 -7.61 3.40 -6.39
N SER A 96 -7.21 2.58 -5.42
CA SER A 96 -5.94 2.76 -4.72
C SER A 96 -4.76 2.61 -5.70
N ILE A 97 -3.59 3.14 -5.33
CA ILE A 97 -2.35 3.00 -6.11
C ILE A 97 -2.06 1.52 -6.39
N PHE A 98 -2.20 0.65 -5.39
CA PHE A 98 -2.06 -0.80 -5.57
C PHE A 98 -3.00 -1.37 -6.65
N ARG A 99 -4.30 -1.03 -6.61
CA ARG A 99 -5.29 -1.50 -7.59
C ARG A 99 -5.02 -0.94 -8.99
N LEU A 100 -4.52 0.29 -9.12
CA LEU A 100 -4.10 0.85 -10.41
C LEU A 100 -2.90 0.08 -10.98
N GLY A 101 -1.92 -0.24 -10.12
CA GLY A 101 -0.75 -1.03 -10.52
C GLY A 101 -1.12 -2.43 -11.00
N LEU A 102 -2.02 -3.12 -10.29
CA LEU A 102 -2.51 -4.43 -10.70
C LEU A 102 -3.22 -4.38 -12.06
N ARG A 103 -4.05 -3.37 -12.30
CA ARG A 103 -4.75 -3.22 -13.58
C ARG A 103 -3.80 -2.97 -14.74
N LEU A 104 -2.76 -2.16 -14.53
CA LEU A 104 -1.72 -1.96 -15.55
C LEU A 104 -0.96 -3.27 -15.80
N TRP A 105 -0.60 -4.00 -14.74
CA TRP A 105 0.04 -5.31 -14.85
C TRP A 105 -0.81 -6.32 -15.64
N GLU A 106 -2.10 -6.41 -15.34
CA GLU A 106 -3.05 -7.28 -16.06
C GLU A 106 -3.13 -6.95 -17.56
N GLN A 107 -3.07 -5.66 -17.93
CA GLN A 107 -3.03 -5.24 -19.34
C GLN A 107 -1.69 -5.55 -20.04
N LEU A 108 -0.58 -5.62 -19.30
CA LEU A 108 0.73 -5.94 -19.87
C LEU A 108 0.94 -7.44 -20.08
N MET A 109 0.24 -8.28 -19.31
CA MET A 109 0.38 -9.74 -19.31
C MET A 109 -0.71 -10.48 -20.09
N GLY A 110 -1.73 -9.76 -20.59
CA GLY A 110 -2.78 -10.28 -21.47
C GLY A 110 -2.55 -9.89 -22.92
#